data_AF-A0A1Q3A9W9-F1
#
_entry.id   AF-A0A1Q3A9W9-F1
#
_cell.length_a   1.000
_cell.length_b   1.000
_cell.length_c   1.000
_cell.angle_alpha   90.00
_cell.angle_beta   90.00
_cell.angle_gamma   90.00
#
_symmetry.space_group_name_H-M   'P 1'
#
loop_
_entity.id
_entity.type
_entity.pdbx_description
1 polymer ?
#
loop_
_entity_poly.entity_id
_entity_poly.type
_entity_poly.pdbx_seq_one_letter_code
_entity_poly.pdbx_strand_id
1 'polypeptide(L)'
;MDYPSNVKLLLLQILLRRQQALAHQDKSLSLPQLLKEPIVDRESLQEFQSHKVVQLYSPGLCTVSLRTLKSMVSELFERGLPYKTEGPDEPITIIKLAEYYYSERIQEIQDVQMPRLREQMFQQLQG
;
A
#
# COMPACT_ATOMS: atom_id res chain seq x y z
N MET A 1 9.41 -0.87 9.46
CA MET A 1 9.20 -2.35 9.59
C MET A 1 8.95 -2.96 8.22
N ASP A 2 9.19 -4.26 8.01
CA ASP A 2 8.93 -4.88 6.70
C ASP A 2 7.55 -5.54 6.64
N TYR A 3 6.58 -4.78 6.13
CA TYR A 3 5.20 -5.25 5.97
C TYR A 3 5.01 -5.99 4.65
N PRO A 4 4.06 -6.95 4.57
CA PRO A 4 3.70 -7.61 3.32
C PRO A 4 3.35 -6.63 2.19
N SER A 5 3.71 -7.00 0.95
CA SER A 5 3.47 -6.20 -0.26
C SER A 5 2.00 -5.79 -0.41
N ASN A 6 1.06 -6.71 -0.14
CA ASN A 6 -0.38 -6.48 -0.20
C ASN A 6 -0.88 -5.47 0.85
N VAL A 7 -0.27 -5.42 2.04
CA VAL A 7 -0.60 -4.46 3.10
C VAL A 7 -0.08 -3.06 2.73
N LYS A 8 1.15 -2.98 2.21
CA LYS A 8 1.73 -1.72 1.70
C LYS A 8 0.90 -1.16 0.53
N LEU A 9 0.54 -2.03 -0.42
CA LEU A 9 -0.30 -1.68 -1.57
C LEU A 9 -1.69 -1.18 -1.13
N LEU A 10 -2.34 -1.87 -0.20
CA LEU A 10 -3.63 -1.46 0.34
C LEU A 10 -3.57 -0.06 0.97
N LEU A 11 -2.55 0.21 1.77
CA LEU A 11 -2.37 1.52 2.39
C LEU A 11 -2.29 2.63 1.34
N LEU A 12 -1.52 2.41 0.28
CA LEU A 12 -1.39 3.37 -0.83
C LEU A 12 -2.72 3.57 -1.58
N GLN A 13 -3.50 2.52 -1.79
CA GLN A 13 -4.83 2.61 -2.41
C GLN A 13 -5.82 3.42 -1.57
N ILE A 14 -5.85 3.18 -0.26
CA ILE A 14 -6.68 3.94 0.69
C ILE A 14 -6.30 5.42 0.64
N LEU A 15 -5.00 5.72 0.70
CA LEU A 15 -4.50 7.09 0.65
C LEU A 15 -4.81 7.77 -0.67
N LEU A 16 -4.63 7.09 -1.80
CA LEU A 16 -4.95 7.62 -3.13
C LEU A 16 -6.42 8.05 -3.20
N ARG A 17 -7.32 7.16 -2.80
CA ARG A 17 -8.76 7.44 -2.79
C ARG A 17 -9.08 8.60 -1.86
N ARG A 18 -8.45 8.65 -0.68
CA ARG A 18 -8.61 9.75 0.27
C ARG A 18 -8.17 11.09 -0.33
N GLN A 19 -7.02 11.13 -1.00
CA GLN A 19 -6.50 12.36 -1.61
C GLN A 19 -7.39 12.85 -2.76
N GLN A 20 -7.91 11.93 -3.57
CA GLN A 20 -8.87 12.25 -4.64
C GLN A 20 -10.17 12.84 -4.07
N ALA A 21 -10.70 12.25 -2.99
CA ALA A 21 -11.88 12.77 -2.31
C ALA A 21 -11.64 14.17 -1.74
N LEU A 22 -10.50 14.39 -1.07
CA LEU A 22 -10.13 15.69 -0.49
C LEU A 22 -9.99 16.78 -1.56
N ALA A 23 -9.24 16.53 -2.63
CA ALA A 23 -9.10 17.49 -3.74
C ALA A 23 -10.43 17.75 -4.48
N HIS A 24 -11.34 16.77 -4.48
CA HIS A 24 -12.66 16.97 -5.05
C HIS A 24 -13.54 17.87 -4.17
N GLN A 25 -13.52 17.65 -2.86
CA GLN A 25 -14.33 18.37 -1.87
C GLN A 25 -13.82 19.79 -1.58
N ASP A 26 -12.49 19.97 -1.53
CA ASP A 26 -11.85 21.25 -1.22
C ASP A 26 -10.95 21.68 -2.40
N LYS A 27 -11.37 22.73 -3.10
CA LYS A 27 -10.67 23.27 -4.27
C LYS A 27 -9.37 24.02 -3.92
N SER A 28 -9.13 24.31 -2.64
CA SER A 28 -7.85 24.86 -2.19
C SER A 28 -6.73 23.82 -2.18
N LEU A 29 -7.08 22.52 -2.17
CA LEU A 29 -6.14 21.42 -2.17
C LEU A 29 -5.76 21.01 -3.60
N SER A 30 -4.46 20.91 -3.85
CA SER A 30 -3.92 20.47 -5.14
C SER A 30 -3.69 18.95 -5.14
N LEU A 31 -4.45 18.21 -5.96
CA LEU A 31 -4.25 16.76 -6.09
C LEU A 31 -2.79 16.40 -6.44
N PRO A 32 -2.12 17.05 -7.42
CA PRO A 32 -0.70 16.80 -7.67
C PRO A 32 0.22 16.95 -6.45
N GLN A 33 -0.09 17.85 -5.52
CA GLN A 33 0.66 17.97 -4.27
C GLN A 33 0.29 16.88 -3.28
N LEU A 34 -0.99 16.58 -3.11
CA LEU A 34 -1.46 15.49 -2.23
C LEU A 34 -0.91 14.12 -2.64
N LEU A 35 -0.63 13.90 -3.92
CA LEU A 35 0.01 12.68 -4.39
C LEU A 35 1.49 12.56 -3.98
N LYS A 36 2.16 13.68 -3.65
CA LYS A 36 3.55 13.72 -3.18
C LYS A 36 3.62 13.76 -1.66
N GLU A 37 2.72 14.51 -1.04
CA GLU A 37 2.61 14.72 0.40
C GLU A 37 1.18 14.39 0.85
N PRO A 38 0.86 13.09 1.01
CA PRO A 38 -0.50 12.67 1.33
C PRO A 38 -0.93 13.12 2.72
N ILE A 39 -2.17 13.58 2.81
CA ILE A 39 -2.83 13.76 4.10
C ILE A 39 -3.20 12.39 4.65
N VAL A 40 -2.61 12.05 5.80
CA VAL A 40 -2.91 10.84 6.58
C VAL A 40 -3.72 11.26 7.80
N ASP A 41 -4.99 10.87 7.84
CA ASP A 41 -5.97 11.29 8.84
C ASP A 41 -6.69 10.11 9.50
N ARG A 42 -7.64 10.42 10.39
CA ARG A 42 -8.41 9.41 11.12
C ARG A 42 -9.25 8.53 10.21
N GLU A 43 -9.75 9.07 9.10
CA GLU A 43 -10.57 8.31 8.15
C GLU A 43 -9.72 7.24 7.45
N SER A 44 -8.53 7.63 6.98
CA SER A 44 -7.56 6.70 6.39
C SER A 44 -7.14 5.61 7.39
N LEU A 45 -6.93 5.98 8.66
CA LEU A 45 -6.59 5.05 9.72
C LEU A 45 -7.71 4.05 10.01
N GLN A 46 -8.94 4.53 10.18
CA GLN A 46 -10.08 3.68 10.50
C GLN A 46 -10.33 2.67 9.39
N GLU A 47 -10.29 3.13 8.14
CA GLU A 47 -10.42 2.25 7.00
C GLU A 47 -9.32 1.18 6.99
N PHE A 48 -8.06 1.59 7.13
CA PHE A 48 -6.92 0.67 7.14
C PHE A 48 -7.04 -0.39 8.23
N GLN A 49 -7.37 0.00 9.46
CA GLN A 49 -7.51 -0.91 10.61
C GLN A 49 -8.65 -1.91 10.46
N SER A 50 -9.77 -1.47 9.86
CA SER A 50 -10.95 -2.32 9.64
C SER A 50 -10.82 -3.26 8.44
N HIS A 51 -9.81 -3.09 7.59
CA HIS A 51 -9.72 -3.83 6.34
C HIS A 51 -9.31 -5.28 6.56
N LYS A 52 -10.00 -6.22 5.90
CA LYS A 52 -9.81 -7.67 6.07
C LYS A 52 -8.39 -8.15 5.74
N VAL A 53 -7.74 -7.53 4.74
CA VAL A 53 -6.33 -7.84 4.41
C VAL A 53 -5.41 -7.50 5.60
N VAL A 54 -5.64 -6.38 6.30
CA VAL A 54 -4.82 -6.03 7.46
C VAL A 54 -5.05 -7.03 8.59
N GLN A 55 -6.32 -7.39 8.85
CA GLN A 55 -6.67 -8.37 9.87
C GLN A 55 -6.03 -9.75 9.62
N LEU A 56 -5.98 -10.20 8.36
CA LEU A 56 -5.44 -11.51 7.99
C LEU A 56 -3.91 -11.54 7.94
N TYR A 57 -3.28 -10.53 7.37
CA TYR A 57 -1.84 -10.56 7.06
C TYR A 57 -0.99 -9.77 8.05
N SER A 58 -1.58 -8.85 8.83
CA SER A 58 -0.86 -8.02 9.79
C SER A 58 -1.78 -7.54 10.92
N PRO A 59 -2.35 -8.44 11.74
CA PRO A 59 -3.35 -8.09 12.76
C PRO A 59 -2.86 -7.08 13.80
N GLY A 60 -1.55 -7.03 14.08
CA GLY A 60 -0.96 -6.01 14.95
C GLY A 60 -1.12 -4.57 14.44
N LEU A 61 -1.41 -4.40 13.15
CA LEU A 61 -1.70 -3.09 12.55
C LEU A 61 -3.13 -2.60 12.81
N CYS A 62 -4.04 -3.46 13.25
CA CYS A 62 -5.44 -3.08 13.53
C CYS A 62 -5.58 -2.13 14.73
N THR A 63 -4.56 -2.01 15.59
CA THR A 63 -4.60 -1.20 16.82
C THR A 63 -3.60 -0.06 16.84
N VAL A 64 -2.94 0.22 15.71
CA VAL A 64 -1.89 1.25 15.67
C VAL A 64 -2.44 2.66 15.80
N SER A 65 -1.61 3.57 16.31
CA SER A 65 -2.00 4.98 16.39
C SER A 65 -1.94 5.67 15.02
N LEU A 66 -2.63 6.81 14.88
CA LEU A 66 -2.49 7.67 13.69
C LEU A 66 -1.04 8.11 13.48
N ARG A 67 -0.29 8.33 14.56
CA ARG A 67 1.14 8.66 14.50
C ARG A 67 1.94 7.54 13.85
N THR A 68 1.66 6.30 14.24
CA THR A 68 2.31 5.11 13.66
C THR A 68 1.98 4.97 12.19
N LEU A 69 0.72 5.17 11.80
CA LEU A 69 0.33 5.13 10.39
C LEU A 69 1.05 6.21 9.57
N LYS A 70 1.13 7.44 10.09
CA LYS A 70 1.92 8.52 9.47
C LYS A 70 3.38 8.12 9.28
N SER A 71 4.01 7.55 10.31
CA SER A 71 5.39 7.05 10.22
C SER A 71 5.54 5.96 9.16
N MET A 72 4.58 5.03 9.04
CA MET A 72 4.61 4.00 8.00
C MET A 72 4.53 4.60 6.59
N VAL A 73 3.70 5.62 6.39
CA VAL A 73 3.60 6.33 5.11
C VAL A 73 4.89 7.07 4.81
N SER A 74 5.45 7.81 5.78
CA SER A 74 6.75 8.47 5.63
C SER A 74 7.84 7.47 5.24
N GLU A 75 7.94 6.33 5.93
CA GLU A 75 8.90 5.27 5.60
C GLU A 75 8.73 4.75 4.16
N LEU A 76 7.50 4.61 3.66
CA LEU A 76 7.25 4.18 2.27
C LEU A 76 7.76 5.19 1.24
N PHE A 77 7.52 6.49 1.49
CA PHE A 77 7.97 7.55 0.60
C PHE A 77 9.49 7.75 0.66
N GLU A 78 10.09 7.66 1.86
CA GLU A 78 11.54 7.77 2.06
C GLU A 78 12.30 6.62 1.41
N ARG A 79 11.78 5.38 1.53
CA ARG A 79 12.36 4.22 0.83
C ARG A 79 12.26 4.36 -0.68
N GLY A 80 11.18 4.97 -1.16
CA GLY A 80 10.97 5.22 -2.59
C GLY A 80 10.89 3.93 -3.40
N LEU A 81 11.37 4.01 -4.65
CA LEU A 81 11.43 2.90 -5.59
C LEU A 81 12.86 2.34 -5.67
N PRO A 82 13.03 1.02 -5.79
CA PRO A 82 14.37 0.39 -5.85
C PRO A 82 15.14 0.73 -7.14
N TYR A 83 14.42 1.10 -8.21
CA TYR A 83 14.99 1.54 -9.47
C TYR A 83 14.78 3.06 -9.58
N LYS A 84 15.86 3.81 -9.86
CA LYS A 84 15.75 5.25 -10.11
C LYS A 84 14.77 5.47 -11.27
N THR A 85 13.66 6.14 -11.00
CA THR A 85 12.75 6.64 -12.04
C THR A 85 13.49 7.61 -12.97
N GLU A 86 12.98 7.76 -14.17
CA GLU A 86 13.57 8.53 -15.26
C GLU A 86 13.85 9.98 -14.83
N GLY A 87 15.11 10.25 -14.44
CA GLY A 87 15.62 11.56 -14.08
C GLY A 87 15.73 11.81 -12.56
N PRO A 88 16.78 12.53 -12.11
CA PRO A 88 17.00 12.85 -10.69
C PRO A 88 15.92 13.76 -10.07
N ASP A 89 15.05 14.37 -10.88
CA ASP A 89 14.06 15.37 -10.45
C ASP A 89 12.62 14.84 -10.41
N GLU A 90 12.38 13.57 -10.73
CA GLU A 90 11.02 13.05 -10.78
C GLU A 90 10.53 12.64 -9.37
N PRO A 91 9.48 13.28 -8.83
CA PRO A 91 9.05 13.03 -7.46
C PRO A 91 8.43 11.64 -7.30
N ILE A 92 8.66 11.04 -6.13
CA ILE A 92 7.91 9.87 -5.68
C ILE A 92 6.47 10.30 -5.38
N THR A 93 5.51 9.52 -5.87
CA THR A 93 4.08 9.76 -5.65
C THR A 93 3.38 8.51 -5.17
N ILE A 94 2.20 8.64 -4.57
CA ILE A 94 1.34 7.52 -4.19
C ILE A 94 1.14 6.56 -5.37
N ILE A 95 0.91 7.11 -6.57
CA ILE A 95 0.63 6.32 -7.78
C ILE A 95 1.84 5.46 -8.15
N LYS A 96 3.03 6.05 -8.21
CA LYS A 96 4.26 5.32 -8.53
C LYS A 96 4.58 4.22 -7.52
N LEU A 97 4.40 4.52 -6.24
CA LEU A 97 4.57 3.50 -5.19
C LEU A 97 3.52 2.40 -5.34
N ALA A 98 2.26 2.74 -5.62
CA ALA A 98 1.20 1.76 -5.79
C ALA A 98 1.47 0.86 -7.01
N GLU A 99 1.85 1.43 -8.15
CA GLU A 99 2.24 0.68 -9.36
C GLU A 99 3.38 -0.29 -9.08
N TYR A 100 4.41 0.16 -8.38
CA TYR A 100 5.52 -0.71 -7.97
C TYR A 100 5.05 -1.89 -7.10
N TYR A 101 4.31 -1.61 -6.01
CA TYR A 101 3.82 -2.68 -5.14
C TYR A 101 2.75 -3.55 -5.81
N TYR A 102 2.05 -3.05 -6.83
CA TYR A 102 1.21 -3.86 -7.71
C TYR A 102 2.03 -4.87 -8.49
N SER A 103 3.11 -4.44 -9.14
CA SER A 103 4.01 -5.34 -9.88
C SER A 103 4.63 -6.40 -8.97
N GLU A 104 5.15 -6.00 -7.81
CA GLU A 104 5.68 -6.94 -6.79
C GLU A 104 4.62 -7.96 -6.37
N ARG A 105 3.38 -7.51 -6.16
CA ARG A 105 2.30 -8.39 -5.74
C ARG A 105 1.89 -9.38 -6.83
N ILE A 106 1.89 -8.96 -8.09
CA ILE A 106 1.63 -9.84 -9.24
C ILE A 106 2.69 -10.93 -9.32
N GLN A 107 3.98 -10.56 -9.21
CA GLN A 107 5.08 -11.52 -9.21
C GLN A 107 4.98 -12.50 -8.04
N GLU A 108 4.70 -12.01 -6.83
CA GLU A 108 4.52 -12.88 -5.66
C GLU A 108 3.40 -13.90 -5.87
N ILE A 109 2.28 -13.48 -6.47
CA ILE A 109 1.16 -14.38 -6.77
C ILE A 109 1.58 -15.43 -7.81
N GLN A 110 2.22 -14.99 -8.90
CA GLN A 110 2.58 -15.85 -10.03
C GLN A 110 3.67 -16.87 -9.68
N ASP A 111 4.71 -16.42 -8.99
CA ASP A 111 5.94 -17.20 -8.82
C ASP A 111 5.95 -17.98 -7.50
N VAL A 112 5.16 -17.54 -6.50
CA VAL A 112 5.18 -18.14 -5.16
C VAL A 112 3.83 -18.73 -4.80
N GLN A 113 2.75 -17.94 -4.82
CA GLN A 113 1.48 -18.37 -4.25
C GLN A 113 0.74 -19.39 -5.12
N MET A 114 0.69 -19.16 -6.44
CA MET A 114 0.01 -20.06 -7.38
C MET A 114 0.69 -21.44 -7.47
N PRO A 115 2.04 -21.56 -7.59
CA PRO A 115 2.71 -22.86 -7.57
C PRO A 115 2.46 -23.63 -6.27
N ARG A 116 2.61 -22.95 -5.11
CA ARG A 116 2.34 -23.57 -3.80
C ARG A 116 0.91 -24.08 -3.68
N LEU A 117 -0.07 -23.31 -4.15
CA LEU A 117 -1.47 -23.73 -4.12
C LEU A 117 -1.70 -24.98 -4.99
N ARG A 118 -1.08 -25.05 -6.18
CA ARG A 118 -1.15 -26.26 -7.03
C ARG A 118 -0.59 -27.48 -6.31
N GLU A 119 0.59 -27.35 -5.69
CA GLU A 119 1.21 -28.44 -4.92
C GLU A 119 0.32 -28.92 -3.77
N GLN A 120 -0.26 -28.00 -3.01
CA GLN A 120 -1.19 -28.31 -1.92
C GLN A 120 -2.43 -29.06 -2.42
N MET A 121 -3.00 -28.63 -3.55
CA MET A 121 -4.15 -29.32 -4.16
C MET A 121 -3.78 -30.73 -4.65
N PHE A 122 -2.60 -30.91 -5.28
CA PHE A 122 -2.13 -32.22 -5.70
C PHE A 122 -1.94 -33.18 -4.51
N GLN A 123 -1.39 -32.70 -3.41
CA GLN A 123 -1.21 -33.50 -2.20
C GLN A 123 -2.55 -33.92 -1.58
N GLN A 124 -3.56 -33.04 -1.58
CA GLN A 124 -4.89 -33.36 -1.07
C GLN A 124 -5.68 -34.35 -1.94
N LEU A 125 -5.36 -34.43 -3.24
CA LEU A 125 -6.00 -35.39 -4.16
C LEU A 125 -5.33 -36.77 -4.15
N GLN A 126 -4.11 -36.89 -3.61
CA GLN A 126 -3.35 -38.13 -3.51
C GLN A 126 -3.39 -38.78 -2.11
N GLY A 127 -4.03 -38.13 -1.14
CA GLY A 127 -4.32 -38.67 0.19
C GLY A 127 -5.78 -39.07 0.33
#